data_AF-A0A8H8MU78-F1
#
_entry.id   AF-A0A8H8MU78-F1
#
_cell.length_a   1.000
_cell.length_b   1.000
_cell.length_c   1.000
_cell.angle_alpha   90.00
_cell.angle_beta   90.00
_cell.angle_gamma   90.00
#
_symmetry.space_group_name_H-M   'P 1'
#
loop_
_entity.id
_entity.type
_entity.pdbx_description
1 polymer ?
#
loop_
_entity_poly.entity_id
_entity_poly.type
_entity_poly.pdbx_seq_one_letter_code
_entity_poly.pdbx_strand_id
1 'polypeptide(L)'
;MDLTPRELRVPTADTETHTNTALGISHVHLSVPADTFSQVKAQLSVVLDSRFDETSTEWELALPQFVRAITRAPRLRLSVAEPGVTTSSIDEIGFFVSRPKEQVDTPKGFGKVVFVDV
;
A
#
# COMPACT_ATOMS: atom_id res chain seq x y z
N MET A 1 -1.86 -31.84 19.42
CA MET A 1 -3.22 -31.97 18.84
C MET A 1 -3.93 -30.66 19.11
N ASP A 2 -4.45 -29.99 18.09
CA ASP A 2 -5.16 -28.71 18.26
C ASP A 2 -6.49 -28.96 18.99
N LEU A 3 -6.62 -28.36 20.19
CA LEU A 3 -7.75 -28.55 21.11
C LEU A 3 -8.86 -27.52 20.92
N THR A 4 -8.75 -26.64 19.92
CA THR A 4 -9.73 -25.57 19.72
C THR A 4 -11.10 -26.16 19.32
N PRO A 5 -12.19 -25.86 20.06
CA PRO A 5 -13.54 -26.33 19.75
C PRO A 5 -13.93 -26.01 18.31
N ARG A 6 -14.58 -26.97 17.61
CA ARG A 6 -14.90 -26.88 16.17
C ARG A 6 -15.69 -25.63 15.79
N GLU A 7 -16.50 -25.14 16.73
CA GLU A 7 -17.37 -23.95 16.61
C GLU A 7 -16.59 -22.63 16.67
N LEU A 8 -15.39 -22.65 17.26
CA LEU A 8 -14.48 -21.51 17.39
C LEU A 8 -13.34 -21.55 16.36
N ARG A 9 -13.32 -22.56 15.49
CA ARG A 9 -12.34 -22.62 14.41
C ARG A 9 -12.76 -21.64 13.34
N VAL A 10 -11.87 -20.70 13.03
CA VAL A 10 -12.03 -19.84 11.85
C VAL A 10 -12.14 -20.76 10.63
N PRO A 11 -13.21 -20.66 9.82
CA PRO A 11 -13.32 -21.43 8.59
C PRO A 11 -12.05 -21.19 7.76
N THR A 12 -11.36 -22.26 7.41
CA THR A 12 -10.22 -22.17 6.51
C THR A 12 -10.78 -21.71 5.17
N ALA A 13 -10.60 -20.43 4.83
CA ALA A 13 -10.99 -19.91 3.54
C ALA A 13 -10.27 -20.75 2.48
N ASP A 14 -11.04 -21.34 1.56
CA ASP A 14 -10.47 -22.11 0.48
C ASP A 14 -9.68 -21.15 -0.41
N THR A 15 -8.38 -21.43 -0.61
CA THR A 15 -7.50 -20.60 -1.43
C THR A 15 -7.98 -20.49 -2.87
N GLU A 16 -8.85 -21.40 -3.33
CA GLU A 16 -9.48 -21.35 -4.66
C GLU A 16 -10.78 -20.52 -4.69
N THR A 17 -11.43 -20.29 -3.53
CA THR A 17 -12.69 -19.52 -3.46
C THR A 17 -12.51 -18.01 -3.63
N HIS A 18 -11.30 -17.49 -3.49
CA HIS A 18 -11.00 -16.09 -3.72
C HIS A 18 -9.95 -15.98 -4.83
N THR A 19 -10.40 -15.83 -6.07
CA THR A 19 -9.48 -15.51 -7.18
C THR A 19 -8.74 -14.22 -6.85
N ASN A 20 -7.45 -14.35 -6.50
CA ASN A 20 -6.56 -13.21 -6.33
C ASN A 20 -6.19 -12.69 -7.71
N THR A 21 -6.78 -11.54 -8.07
CA THR A 21 -6.52 -10.87 -9.35
C THR A 21 -5.37 -9.86 -9.25
N ALA A 22 -4.81 -9.67 -8.05
CA ALA A 22 -3.70 -8.75 -7.84
C ALA A 22 -2.40 -9.32 -8.40
N LEU A 23 -1.75 -8.53 -9.23
CA LEU A 23 -0.47 -8.82 -9.89
C LEU A 23 0.72 -8.26 -9.11
N GLY A 24 0.48 -7.35 -8.17
CA GLY A 24 1.50 -6.70 -7.34
C GLY A 24 1.00 -5.39 -6.74
N ILE A 25 1.81 -4.75 -5.91
CA ILE A 25 1.50 -3.42 -5.35
C ILE A 25 1.75 -2.38 -6.45
N SER A 26 0.77 -1.51 -6.69
CA SER A 26 0.90 -0.37 -7.59
C SER A 26 1.41 0.87 -6.88
N HIS A 27 0.92 1.12 -5.67
CA HIS A 27 1.45 2.19 -4.84
C HIS A 27 1.11 2.01 -3.36
N VAL A 28 1.87 2.71 -2.52
CA VAL A 28 1.58 2.90 -1.10
C VAL A 28 1.47 4.39 -0.83
N HIS A 29 0.41 4.82 -0.17
CA HIS A 29 0.19 6.20 0.24
C HIS A 29 0.28 6.31 1.76
N LEU A 30 1.24 7.09 2.22
CA LEU A 30 1.47 7.38 3.63
C LEU A 30 0.96 8.78 3.99
N SER A 31 0.24 8.85 5.11
CA SER A 31 -0.01 10.10 5.82
C SER A 31 0.99 10.28 6.94
N VAL A 32 1.54 11.48 7.07
CA VAL A 32 2.40 11.85 8.20
C VAL A 32 1.96 13.16 8.84
N PRO A 33 2.10 13.31 10.17
CA PRO A 33 1.83 14.57 10.85
C PRO A 33 2.59 15.75 10.23
N ALA A 34 1.92 16.91 10.16
CA ALA A 34 2.44 18.09 9.45
C ALA A 34 3.80 18.59 9.99
N ASP A 35 4.02 18.46 11.29
CA ASP A 35 5.25 18.84 11.99
C ASP A 35 6.45 17.95 11.63
N THR A 36 6.19 16.68 11.28
CA THR A 36 7.22 15.70 10.92
C THR A 36 7.37 15.49 9.41
N PHE A 37 6.47 16.06 8.60
CA PHE A 37 6.41 15.82 7.15
C PHE A 37 7.73 16.07 6.44
N SER A 38 8.35 17.23 6.65
CA SER A 38 9.62 17.60 6.00
C SER A 38 10.77 16.67 6.39
N GLN A 39 10.81 16.24 7.67
CA GLN A 39 11.82 15.30 8.16
C GLN A 39 11.65 13.92 7.52
N VAL A 40 10.43 13.39 7.49
CA VAL A 40 10.15 12.08 6.88
C VAL A 40 10.44 12.11 5.38
N LYS A 41 10.03 13.18 4.69
CA LYS A 41 10.33 13.37 3.27
C LYS A 41 11.84 13.32 2.99
N ALA A 42 12.63 14.04 3.78
CA ALA A 42 14.09 14.06 3.65
C ALA A 42 14.69 12.66 3.90
N GLN A 43 14.24 11.97 4.94
CA GLN A 43 14.71 10.62 5.26
C GLN A 43 14.37 9.61 4.14
N LEU A 44 13.14 9.62 3.64
CA LEU A 44 12.72 8.74 2.55
C LEU A 44 13.54 8.97 1.28
N SER A 45 13.86 10.22 0.97
CA SER A 45 14.63 10.56 -0.22
C SER A 45 16.05 10.00 -0.18
N VAL A 46 16.66 9.94 1.01
CA VAL A 46 17.96 9.29 1.22
C VAL A 46 17.85 7.78 1.10
N VAL A 47 16.85 7.17 1.76
CA VAL A 47 16.68 5.71 1.81
C VAL A 47 16.35 5.12 0.44
N LEU A 48 15.58 5.85 -0.37
CA LEU A 48 15.13 5.38 -1.68
C LEU A 48 16.14 5.64 -2.81
N ASP A 49 17.26 6.32 -2.52
CA ASP A 49 18.28 6.73 -3.51
C ASP A 49 17.67 7.38 -4.77
N SER A 50 16.55 8.08 -4.58
CA SER A 50 15.83 8.74 -5.65
C SER A 50 16.36 10.17 -5.81
N ARG A 51 16.53 10.65 -7.05
CA ARG A 51 16.88 12.06 -7.30
C ARG A 51 15.84 12.95 -6.64
N PHE A 52 16.28 13.64 -5.59
CA PHE A 52 15.44 14.50 -4.78
C PHE A 52 14.94 15.67 -5.62
N ASP A 53 13.64 15.68 -5.90
CA ASP A 53 12.93 16.89 -6.32
C ASP A 53 12.26 17.46 -5.08
N GLU A 54 12.66 18.66 -4.67
CA GLU A 54 12.13 19.38 -3.51
C GLU A 54 10.61 19.54 -3.56
N THR A 55 10.02 19.49 -4.76
CA THR A 55 8.57 19.61 -4.97
C THR A 55 7.84 18.27 -4.99
N SER A 56 8.53 17.16 -5.21
CA SER A 56 7.87 15.85 -5.33
C SER A 56 7.50 15.27 -3.97
N THR A 57 6.30 14.73 -3.86
CA THR A 57 5.85 13.90 -2.73
C THR A 57 5.53 12.47 -3.18
N GLU A 58 5.96 12.12 -4.40
CA GLU A 58 5.79 10.81 -5.00
C GLU A 58 7.14 10.29 -5.53
N TRP A 59 7.41 9.02 -5.27
CA TRP A 59 8.63 8.34 -5.71
C TRP A 59 8.27 7.08 -6.48
N GLU A 60 8.94 6.89 -7.61
CA GLU A 60 8.93 5.62 -8.31
C GLU A 60 9.94 4.68 -7.64
N LEU A 61 9.50 3.50 -7.23
CA LEU A 61 10.31 2.53 -6.52
C LEU A 61 11.02 1.61 -7.51
N ALA A 62 12.32 1.43 -7.32
CA ALA A 62 13.10 0.52 -8.13
C ALA A 62 12.59 -0.92 -7.97
N LEU A 63 12.25 -1.57 -9.09
CA LEU A 63 11.95 -2.99 -9.11
C LEU A 63 13.27 -3.79 -9.13
N PRO A 64 13.39 -4.87 -8.34
CA PRO A 64 14.51 -5.78 -8.50
C PRO A 64 14.54 -6.33 -9.92
N GLN A 65 15.73 -6.44 -10.52
CA GLN A 65 15.89 -6.81 -11.94
C GLN A 65 15.28 -8.17 -12.33
N PHE A 66 15.01 -9.04 -11.34
CA PHE A 66 14.37 -10.34 -11.53
C PHE A 66 12.84 -10.27 -11.58
N VAL A 67 12.22 -9.16 -11.16
CA VAL A 67 10.77 -8.92 -11.23
C VAL A 67 10.44 -8.33 -12.61
N ARG A 68 10.56 -9.15 -13.65
CA ARG A 68 10.26 -8.74 -15.05
C ARG A 68 8.77 -8.76 -15.40
N ALA A 69 7.94 -9.35 -14.54
CA ALA A 69 6.51 -9.57 -14.81
C ALA A 69 5.63 -8.32 -14.57
N ILE A 70 6.13 -7.31 -13.85
CA ILE A 70 5.40 -6.07 -13.58
C ILE A 70 5.93 -5.00 -14.54
N THR A 71 5.07 -4.57 -15.46
CA THR A 71 5.40 -3.59 -16.52
C THR A 71 5.50 -2.15 -16.01
N ARG A 72 5.03 -1.87 -14.79
CA ARG A 72 5.05 -0.55 -14.16
C ARG A 72 5.67 -0.61 -12.76
N ALA A 73 6.57 0.32 -12.48
CA ALA A 73 7.19 0.42 -11.17
C ALA A 73 6.16 0.86 -10.09
N PRO A 74 6.17 0.21 -8.91
CA PRO A 74 5.36 0.64 -7.78
C PRO A 74 5.75 2.06 -7.33
N ARG A 75 4.82 2.78 -6.72
CA ARG A 75 5.06 4.15 -6.25
C ARG A 75 4.88 4.32 -4.75
N LEU A 76 5.64 5.21 -4.16
CA LEU A 76 5.39 5.69 -2.80
C LEU A 76 4.84 7.12 -2.88
N ARG A 77 3.74 7.39 -2.20
CA ARG A 77 3.15 8.73 -2.06
C ARG A 77 3.16 9.15 -0.61
N LEU A 78 3.44 10.42 -0.36
CA LEU A 78 3.45 11.02 0.96
C LEU A 78 2.50 12.22 0.98
N SER A 79 1.61 12.28 1.97
CA SER A 79 0.76 13.44 2.25
C SER A 79 0.83 13.84 3.71
N VAL A 80 0.38 15.06 3.96
CA VAL A 80 0.14 15.55 5.32
C VAL A 80 -1.15 14.93 5.84
N ALA A 81 -1.11 14.40 7.05
CA ALA A 81 -2.27 13.83 7.74
C ALA A 81 -3.30 14.92 8.10
N GLU A 82 -4.55 14.51 8.33
CA GLU A 82 -5.60 15.42 8.77
C GLU A 82 -5.23 16.14 10.10
N PRO A 83 -5.69 17.39 10.30
CA PRO A 83 -5.43 18.12 11.53
C PRO A 83 -5.87 17.35 12.77
N GLY A 84 -4.98 17.22 13.75
CA GLY A 84 -5.24 16.48 15.00
C GLY A 84 -4.75 15.03 15.00
N VAL A 85 -4.31 14.51 13.84
CA VAL A 85 -3.62 13.21 13.77
C VAL A 85 -2.17 13.38 14.19
N THR A 86 -1.77 12.64 15.22
CA THR A 86 -0.41 12.71 15.81
C THR A 86 0.50 11.53 15.41
N THR A 87 -0.02 10.59 14.62
CA THR A 87 0.71 9.38 14.21
C THR A 87 0.71 9.23 12.71
N SER A 88 1.77 8.65 12.17
CA SER A 88 1.84 8.29 10.75
C SER A 88 0.99 7.05 10.48
N SER A 89 0.38 6.98 9.30
CA SER A 89 -0.42 5.81 8.90
C SER A 89 -0.35 5.54 7.39
N ILE A 90 -0.76 4.33 7.00
CA ILE A 90 -0.95 3.97 5.60
C ILE A 90 -2.40 4.30 5.24
N ASP A 91 -2.59 5.33 4.44
CA ASP A 91 -3.91 5.81 4.03
C ASP A 91 -4.48 4.97 2.88
N GLU A 92 -3.62 4.52 1.97
CA GLU A 92 -4.02 3.77 0.79
C GLU A 92 -2.94 2.79 0.34
N ILE A 93 -3.35 1.58 -0.07
CA ILE A 93 -2.52 0.62 -0.79
C ILE A 93 -3.22 0.27 -2.10
N GLY A 94 -2.53 0.54 -3.21
CA GLY A 94 -2.97 0.16 -4.53
C GLY A 94 -2.39 -1.18 -4.97
N PHE A 95 -3.17 -1.97 -5.69
CA PHE A 95 -2.73 -3.20 -6.34
C PHE A 95 -2.96 -3.13 -7.84
N PHE A 96 -1.97 -3.54 -8.62
CA PHE A 96 -2.18 -3.83 -10.03
C PHE A 96 -3.09 -5.04 -10.18
N VAL A 97 -4.07 -5.01 -11.08
CA VAL A 97 -4.96 -6.15 -11.34
C VAL A 97 -5.06 -6.47 -12.83
N SER A 98 -5.24 -7.75 -13.15
CA SER A 98 -5.49 -8.20 -14.53
C SER A 98 -6.95 -8.04 -14.95
N ARG A 99 -7.87 -7.89 -13.98
CA ARG A 99 -9.28 -7.61 -14.19
C ARG A 99 -9.77 -6.67 -13.08
N PRO A 100 -10.43 -5.55 -13.42
CA PRO A 100 -10.98 -4.66 -12.42
C PRO A 100 -12.04 -5.39 -11.59
N LYS A 101 -11.92 -5.31 -10.27
CA LYS A 101 -13.01 -5.67 -9.34
C LYS A 101 -13.76 -4.40 -8.97
N GLU A 102 -15.04 -4.53 -8.63
CA GLU A 102 -15.79 -3.42 -8.03
C GLU A 102 -15.02 -2.89 -6.81
N GLN A 103 -14.95 -1.57 -6.71
CA GLN A 103 -14.25 -0.87 -5.65
C GLN A 103 -14.96 -1.19 -4.33
N VAL A 104 -14.28 -1.92 -3.44
CA VAL A 104 -14.81 -2.24 -2.12
C VAL A 104 -14.38 -1.12 -1.18
N ASP A 105 -15.33 -0.37 -0.66
CA ASP A 105 -15.04 0.63 0.36
C ASP A 105 -14.56 -0.06 1.64
N THR A 106 -13.35 0.31 2.06
CA THR A 106 -12.75 -0.13 3.32
C THR A 106 -13.33 0.69 4.48
N PRO A 107 -13.68 0.06 5.62
CA PRO A 107 -14.14 0.79 6.80
C PRO A 107 -13.13 1.84 7.25
N LYS A 108 -13.61 3.03 7.67
CA LYS A 108 -12.78 4.10 8.23
C LYS A 108 -11.84 3.54 9.32
N GLY A 109 -10.54 3.82 9.20
CA GLY A 109 -9.51 3.39 10.15
C GLY A 109 -8.66 2.20 9.70
N PHE A 110 -9.07 1.50 8.65
CA PHE A 110 -8.21 0.57 7.91
C PHE A 110 -7.84 1.24 6.59
N GLY A 111 -6.54 1.34 6.30
CA GLY A 111 -6.05 1.96 5.07
C GLY A 111 -6.80 1.48 3.83
N LYS A 112 -7.08 2.39 2.91
CA LYS A 112 -7.91 2.14 1.73
C LYS A 112 -7.23 1.16 0.76
N VAL A 113 -8.00 0.24 0.18
CA VAL A 113 -7.48 -0.64 -0.88
C VAL A 113 -8.01 -0.20 -2.23
N VAL A 114 -7.11 0.00 -3.20
CA VAL A 114 -7.47 0.40 -4.57
C VAL A 114 -6.94 -0.62 -5.58
N PHE A 115 -7.76 -0.95 -6.56
CA PHE A 115 -7.35 -1.79 -7.69
C PHE A 115 -7.08 -0.91 -8.91
N VAL A 116 -5.88 -1.04 -9.47
CA VAL A 116 -5.38 -0.25 -10.60
C VAL A 116 -5.17 -1.18 -11.78
N ASP A 117 -5.78 -0.87 -12.92
CA ASP A 117 -5.61 -1.63 -14.14
C ASP A 117 -4.18 -1.45 -14.70
N VAL A 118 -3.60 -2.53 -15.22
CA VAL A 118 -2.26 -2.55 -15.84
C VAL A 118 -2.27 -2.00 -17.26
#